data_AF-A0A9P9SJ16-F1
#
_entry.id   AF-A0A9P9SJ16-F1
#
_cell.length_a   1.000
_cell.length_b   1.000
_cell.length_c   1.000
_cell.angle_alpha   90.00
_cell.angle_beta   90.00
_cell.angle_gamma   90.00
#
_symmetry.space_group_name_H-M   'P 1'
#
loop_
_entity.id
_entity.type
_entity.pdbx_description
1 polymer ?
#
loop_
_entity_poly.entity_id
_entity_poly.type
_entity_poly.pdbx_seq_one_letter_code
_entity_poly.pdbx_strand_id
1 'polypeptide(L)'
;MEESQDGVSKATFAALSSHLPHSIALFRRLQFMNMKGGKTANSHVLTLFESLKAFTVAYLDFSRGTETELWIYSSMERLSGSEIEAKCQTQVLEVLKRVRGIEGSFVAANGPRVTPGIVLIGSLHEKTLRFLEEQQMVKGVTGPHFKFIFELGNLPPEGGLRSEDLMYSEIRTIDIPLVLSRTEIPRKERTIVLLPSVAITVNREPIAWGFLGPDASLTSLHVEVGSLSWSRSSKSHRKKAIHRESIRLWPGNDLSC
;
A
#
# COMPACT_ATOMS: atom_id res chain seq x y z
N MET A 1 6.79 22.57 7.88
CA MET A 1 6.82 21.24 7.26
C MET A 1 8.20 20.64 7.50
N GLU A 2 8.25 19.45 8.06
CA GLU A 2 9.47 18.65 8.16
C GLU A 2 9.51 17.66 6.99
N GLU A 3 10.68 17.53 6.37
CA GLU A 3 10.95 16.58 5.30
C GLU A 3 12.12 15.70 5.71
N SER A 4 11.92 14.38 5.67
CA SER A 4 12.97 13.42 5.95
C SER A 4 13.13 12.45 4.78
N GLN A 5 14.37 12.23 4.40
CA GLN A 5 14.76 11.14 3.52
C GLN A 5 15.42 10.01 4.29
N ASP A 6 15.70 10.15 5.59
CA ASP A 6 16.51 9.18 6.36
C ASP A 6 15.67 8.19 7.15
N GLY A 7 14.45 8.56 7.54
CA GLY A 7 13.54 7.68 8.26
C GLY A 7 12.25 8.39 8.67
N VAL A 8 11.49 7.76 9.55
CA VAL A 8 10.22 8.27 10.06
C VAL A 8 10.37 8.53 11.54
N SER A 9 10.02 9.73 12.00
CA SER A 9 10.12 10.10 13.41
C SER A 9 9.15 9.28 14.29
N LYS A 10 9.53 9.03 15.54
CA LYS A 10 8.66 8.34 16.52
C LYS A 10 7.31 9.06 16.70
N ALA A 11 7.33 10.39 16.69
CA ALA A 11 6.12 11.21 16.77
C ALA A 11 5.18 10.96 15.58
N THR A 12 5.71 10.83 14.36
CA THR A 12 4.94 10.48 13.17
C THR A 12 4.26 9.12 13.29
N PHE A 13 5.00 8.09 13.73
CA PHE A 13 4.39 6.77 13.95
C PHE A 13 3.34 6.79 15.07
N ALA A 14 3.58 7.48 16.18
CA ALA A 14 2.62 7.59 17.28
C ALA A 14 1.32 8.29 16.83
N ALA A 15 1.44 9.41 16.09
CA ALA A 15 0.29 10.13 15.55
C ALA A 15 -0.53 9.26 14.59
N LEU A 16 0.11 8.61 13.62
CA LEU A 16 -0.55 7.72 12.69
C LEU A 16 -1.18 6.50 13.39
N SER A 17 -0.47 5.88 14.34
CA SER A 17 -0.97 4.74 15.12
C SER A 17 -2.27 5.11 15.87
N SER A 18 -2.29 6.29 16.49
CA SER A 18 -3.49 6.76 17.20
C SER A 18 -4.71 6.95 16.30
N HIS A 19 -4.52 7.07 14.97
CA HIS A 19 -5.55 7.27 13.95
C HIS A 19 -5.91 6.00 13.16
N LEU A 20 -5.38 4.84 13.55
CA LEU A 20 -5.81 3.57 12.99
C LEU A 20 -7.31 3.34 13.25
N PRO A 21 -8.06 2.73 12.31
CA PRO A 21 -7.57 2.16 11.04
C PRO A 21 -7.50 3.14 9.85
N HIS A 22 -7.87 4.42 10.00
CA HIS A 22 -7.97 5.36 8.87
C HIS A 22 -6.61 5.60 8.20
N SER A 23 -5.56 5.73 9.02
CA SER A 23 -4.17 5.94 8.61
C SER A 23 -3.44 4.67 8.12
N ILE A 24 -4.09 3.49 8.14
CA ILE A 24 -3.43 2.18 7.99
C ILE A 24 -2.56 2.10 6.72
N ALA A 25 -3.02 2.65 5.59
CA ALA A 25 -2.31 2.55 4.33
C ALA A 25 -0.97 3.30 4.38
N LEU A 26 -0.98 4.55 4.86
CA LEU A 26 0.26 5.31 5.02
C LEU A 26 1.12 4.71 6.14
N PHE A 27 0.52 4.32 7.27
CA PHE A 27 1.24 3.72 8.39
C PHE A 27 2.05 2.49 7.94
N ARG A 28 1.42 1.57 7.19
CA ARG A 28 2.08 0.39 6.64
C ARG A 28 3.08 0.74 5.54
N ARG A 29 2.79 1.74 4.68
CA ARG A 29 3.76 2.25 3.70
C ARG A 29 5.05 2.74 4.35
N LEU A 30 4.94 3.44 5.47
CA LEU A 30 6.07 3.92 6.25
C LEU A 30 6.84 2.78 6.93
N GLN A 31 6.15 1.75 7.44
CA GLN A 31 6.82 0.54 7.94
C GLN A 31 7.58 -0.20 6.83
N PHE A 32 7.00 -0.29 5.62
CA PHE A 32 7.64 -0.94 4.47
C PHE A 32 8.96 -0.25 4.08
N MET A 33 9.16 1.04 4.41
CA MET A 33 10.45 1.71 4.17
C MET A 33 11.63 1.03 4.87
N ASN A 34 11.37 0.32 5.98
CA ASN A 34 12.39 -0.40 6.73
C ASN A 34 12.70 -1.79 6.14
N MET A 35 11.93 -2.24 5.14
CA MET A 35 12.19 -3.49 4.44
C MET A 35 13.25 -3.28 3.36
N LYS A 36 13.99 -4.35 3.02
CA LYS A 36 14.98 -4.32 1.96
C LYS A 36 14.34 -3.86 0.64
N GLY A 37 14.86 -2.77 0.07
CA GLY A 37 14.34 -2.18 -1.16
C GLY A 37 13.02 -1.41 -0.99
N GLY A 38 12.49 -1.25 0.23
CA GLY A 38 11.24 -0.53 0.48
C GLY A 38 11.36 1.00 0.47
N LYS A 39 12.59 1.50 0.51
CA LYS A 39 13.01 2.91 0.42
C LYS A 39 14.03 3.07 -0.71
N THR A 40 14.05 4.25 -1.34
CA THR A 40 15.08 4.66 -2.30
C THR A 40 15.73 5.98 -1.86
N ALA A 41 16.78 6.41 -2.56
CA ALA A 41 17.36 7.75 -2.38
C ALA A 41 16.39 8.89 -2.76
N ASN A 42 15.31 8.59 -3.47
CA ASN A 42 14.27 9.53 -3.89
C ASN A 42 13.01 9.42 -3.02
N SER A 43 13.06 8.67 -1.91
CA SER A 43 11.96 8.59 -0.96
C SER A 43 11.96 9.79 -0.03
N HIS A 44 10.81 10.43 0.13
CA HIS A 44 10.59 11.56 1.05
C HIS A 44 9.42 11.25 1.97
N VAL A 45 9.56 11.63 3.24
CA VAL A 45 8.48 11.66 4.23
C VAL A 45 8.21 13.11 4.57
N LEU A 46 7.01 13.59 4.25
CA LEU A 46 6.58 14.97 4.48
C LEU A 46 5.63 14.99 5.67
N THR A 47 5.90 15.85 6.64
CA THR A 47 5.13 15.94 7.88
C THR A 47 4.79 17.39 8.20
N LEU A 48 3.53 17.62 8.53
CA LEU A 48 3.01 18.89 9.01
C LEU A 48 2.20 18.63 10.28
N PHE A 49 2.69 19.16 11.39
CA PHE A 49 2.04 19.10 12.70
C PHE A 49 1.70 20.51 13.16
N GLU A 50 0.41 20.76 13.37
CA GLU A 50 -0.02 21.88 14.22
C GLU A 50 -0.30 21.40 15.64
N SER A 51 -0.84 20.19 15.77
CA SER A 51 -1.01 19.49 17.04
C SER A 51 -1.09 17.98 16.79
N LEU A 52 -1.12 17.20 17.87
CA LEU A 52 -1.37 15.75 17.77
C LEU A 52 -2.75 15.40 17.19
N LYS A 53 -3.69 16.37 17.12
CA LYS A 53 -5.03 16.19 16.53
C LYS A 53 -5.17 16.79 15.13
N ALA A 54 -4.23 17.63 14.70
CA ALA A 54 -4.28 18.34 13.42
C ALA A 54 -2.93 18.23 12.73
N PHE A 55 -2.81 17.18 11.93
CA PHE A 55 -1.60 16.88 11.18
C PHE A 55 -1.90 16.24 9.83
N THR A 56 -0.93 16.36 8.92
CA THR A 56 -0.91 15.70 7.61
C THR A 56 0.47 15.09 7.39
N VAL A 57 0.51 13.83 6.96
CA VAL A 57 1.74 13.10 6.65
C VAL A 57 1.63 12.53 5.25
N ALA A 58 2.74 12.51 4.52
CA ALA A 58 2.83 11.86 3.24
C ALA A 58 4.15 11.12 3.04
N TYR A 59 4.09 10.02 2.30
CA TYR A 59 5.25 9.36 1.69
C TYR A 59 5.24 9.66 0.19
N LEU A 60 6.38 10.05 -0.37
CA LEU A 60 6.56 10.34 -1.79
C LEU A 60 7.81 9.62 -2.33
N ASP A 61 7.72 9.01 -3.51
CA ASP A 61 8.89 8.54 -4.27
C ASP A 61 8.61 8.46 -5.77
N PHE A 62 9.11 9.45 -6.52
CA PHE A 62 8.93 9.52 -7.98
C PHE A 62 9.70 8.45 -8.76
N SER A 63 10.71 7.81 -8.16
CA SER A 63 11.41 6.70 -8.82
C SER A 63 10.54 5.43 -8.91
N ARG A 64 9.42 5.40 -8.19
CA ARG A 64 8.45 4.30 -8.23
C ARG A 64 7.46 4.38 -9.39
N GLY A 65 7.38 5.52 -10.07
CA GLY A 65 6.56 5.68 -11.27
C GLY A 65 6.84 4.58 -12.31
N THR A 66 5.84 4.12 -13.06
CA THR A 66 4.44 4.58 -13.14
C THR A 66 3.50 3.93 -12.12
N GLU A 67 4.01 3.25 -11.10
CA GLU A 67 3.19 2.74 -10.00
C GLU A 67 2.86 3.86 -9.00
N THR A 68 2.19 3.55 -7.88
CA THR A 68 1.87 4.55 -6.86
C THR A 68 3.12 5.27 -6.35
N GLU A 69 3.09 6.60 -6.40
CA GLU A 69 4.20 7.48 -6.03
C GLU A 69 3.96 8.17 -4.69
N LEU A 70 2.70 8.45 -4.36
CA LEU A 70 2.30 9.21 -3.17
C LEU A 70 1.28 8.42 -2.33
N TRP A 71 1.51 8.38 -1.03
CA TRP A 71 0.50 8.05 -0.01
C TRP A 71 0.40 9.24 0.92
N ILE A 72 -0.81 9.75 1.15
CA ILE A 72 -1.07 10.88 2.01
C ILE A 72 -2.16 10.53 3.01
N TYR A 73 -2.01 10.98 4.24
CA TYR A 73 -2.99 10.88 5.30
C TYR A 73 -3.16 12.26 5.95
N SER A 74 -4.40 12.67 6.16
CA SER A 74 -4.72 13.86 6.94
C SER A 74 -5.68 13.56 8.08
N SER A 75 -5.53 14.27 9.21
CA SER A 75 -6.37 14.07 10.39
C SER A 75 -7.86 14.30 10.14
N MET A 76 -8.21 15.11 9.13
CA MET A 76 -9.60 15.31 8.68
C MET A 76 -10.29 14.04 8.18
N GLU A 77 -9.53 13.01 7.80
CA GLU A 77 -10.11 11.73 7.36
C GLU A 77 -10.89 11.07 8.50
N ARG A 78 -10.35 11.14 9.73
CA ARG A 78 -10.97 10.58 10.92
C ARG A 78 -11.86 11.59 11.66
N LEU A 79 -11.37 12.80 11.87
CA LEU A 79 -12.04 13.78 12.72
C LEU A 79 -13.13 14.50 11.93
N SER A 80 -14.21 14.87 12.62
CA SER A 80 -15.28 15.72 12.10
C SER A 80 -15.29 17.04 12.87
N GLY A 81 -15.16 18.16 12.18
CA GLY A 81 -15.19 19.50 12.79
C GLY A 81 -14.54 20.56 11.90
N SER A 82 -15.24 21.67 11.66
CA SER A 82 -14.88 22.65 10.64
C SER A 82 -13.49 23.27 10.81
N GLU A 83 -13.04 23.53 12.04
CA GLU A 83 -11.75 24.20 12.27
C GLU A 83 -10.54 23.27 12.03
N ILE A 84 -10.57 22.04 12.57
CA ILE A 84 -9.50 21.06 12.35
C ILE A 84 -9.46 20.65 10.88
N GLU A 85 -10.63 20.46 10.27
CA GLU A 85 -10.75 20.13 8.85
C GLU A 85 -10.15 21.22 7.96
N ALA A 86 -10.47 22.50 8.19
CA ALA A 86 -9.89 23.61 7.40
C ALA A 86 -8.37 23.71 7.53
N LYS A 87 -7.82 23.49 8.74
CA LYS A 87 -6.37 23.42 8.98
C LYS A 87 -5.74 22.27 8.20
N CYS A 88 -6.33 21.08 8.31
CA CYS A 88 -5.89 19.88 7.60
C CYS A 88 -5.95 20.03 6.07
N GLN A 89 -7.00 20.66 5.54
CA GLN A 89 -7.12 20.99 4.11
C GLN A 89 -5.98 21.90 3.65
N THR A 90 -5.65 22.92 4.44
CA THR A 90 -4.51 23.81 4.18
C THR A 90 -3.19 23.02 4.16
N GLN A 91 -2.97 22.14 5.14
CA GLN A 91 -1.80 21.27 5.19
C GLN A 91 -1.70 20.31 3.99
N VAL A 92 -2.82 19.74 3.53
CA VAL A 92 -2.86 18.90 2.31
C VAL A 92 -2.37 19.70 1.10
N LEU A 93 -2.84 20.94 0.92
CA LEU A 93 -2.37 21.80 -0.17
C LEU A 93 -0.88 22.15 -0.03
N GLU A 94 -0.39 22.39 1.18
CA GLU A 94 1.05 22.63 1.42
C GLU A 94 1.91 21.42 1.07
N VAL A 95 1.49 20.21 1.44
CA VAL A 95 2.16 18.97 1.05
C VAL A 95 2.20 18.84 -0.47
N LEU A 96 1.08 19.06 -1.17
CA LEU A 96 1.05 18.96 -2.63
C LEU A 96 1.90 20.05 -3.32
N LYS A 97 1.96 21.26 -2.77
CA LYS A 97 2.89 22.31 -3.22
C LYS A 97 4.34 21.85 -3.08
N ARG A 98 4.68 21.17 -1.98
CA ARG A 98 6.03 20.61 -1.79
C ARG A 98 6.33 19.46 -2.73
N VAL A 99 5.38 18.56 -2.97
CA VAL A 99 5.49 17.45 -3.95
C VAL A 99 5.88 18.01 -5.32
N ARG A 100 5.25 19.09 -5.78
CA ARG A 100 5.62 19.79 -7.02
C ARG A 100 7.06 20.33 -6.99
N GLY A 101 7.50 20.88 -5.86
CA GLY A 101 8.89 21.32 -5.70
C GLY A 101 9.90 20.16 -5.78
N ILE A 102 9.59 19.04 -5.15
CA ILE A 102 10.41 17.82 -5.19
C ILE A 102 10.47 17.26 -6.61
N GLU A 103 9.38 17.33 -7.38
CA GLU A 103 9.38 16.90 -8.78
C GLU A 103 10.41 17.67 -9.60
N GLY A 104 10.48 18.99 -9.43
CA GLY A 104 11.46 19.83 -10.12
C GLY A 104 12.91 19.40 -9.84
N SER A 105 13.23 19.13 -8.57
CA SER A 105 14.55 18.62 -8.16
C SER A 105 14.81 17.21 -8.70
N PHE A 106 13.81 16.33 -8.66
CA PHE A 106 13.92 14.97 -9.18
C PHE A 106 14.20 14.96 -10.68
N VAL A 107 13.48 15.77 -11.46
CA VAL A 107 13.65 15.86 -12.92
C VAL A 107 15.01 16.44 -13.29
N ALA A 108 15.50 17.44 -12.55
CA ALA A 108 16.83 18.00 -12.77
C ALA A 108 17.96 16.97 -12.55
N ALA A 109 17.79 16.06 -11.58
CA ALA A 109 18.81 15.06 -11.23
C ALA A 109 18.67 13.73 -12.01
N ASN A 110 17.46 13.32 -12.38
CA ASN A 110 17.18 11.98 -12.93
C ASN A 110 16.63 12.01 -14.37
N GLY A 111 16.36 13.20 -14.92
CA GLY A 111 15.71 13.36 -16.21
C GLY A 111 14.17 13.31 -16.14
N PRO A 112 13.48 13.40 -17.29
CA PRO A 112 12.03 13.52 -17.34
C PRO A 112 11.32 12.28 -16.77
N ARG A 113 10.23 12.50 -16.03
CA ARG A 113 9.32 11.45 -15.57
C ARG A 113 8.46 10.94 -16.73
N VAL A 114 7.96 9.71 -16.61
CA VAL A 114 6.97 9.15 -17.56
C VAL A 114 5.64 9.91 -17.52
N THR A 115 5.28 10.48 -16.37
CA THR A 115 4.05 11.24 -16.14
C THR A 115 4.37 12.64 -15.56
N PRO A 116 4.96 13.56 -16.36
CA PRO A 116 5.33 14.89 -15.87
C PRO A 116 4.12 15.68 -15.36
N GLY A 117 4.25 16.31 -14.19
CA GLY A 117 3.22 17.14 -13.58
C GLY A 117 2.01 16.36 -13.03
N ILE A 118 2.04 15.02 -13.09
CA ILE A 118 1.02 14.14 -12.53
C ILE A 118 1.67 13.32 -11.43
N VAL A 119 1.00 13.18 -10.28
CA VAL A 119 1.41 12.30 -9.20
C VAL A 119 0.33 11.25 -8.97
N LEU A 120 0.70 9.97 -8.97
CA LEU A 120 -0.24 8.90 -8.68
C LEU A 120 -0.37 8.67 -7.17
N ILE A 121 -1.54 8.98 -6.63
CA ILE A 121 -1.85 8.83 -5.20
C ILE A 121 -2.57 7.51 -4.94
N GLY A 122 -2.05 6.69 -4.03
CA GLY A 122 -2.64 5.41 -3.66
C GLY A 122 -3.50 5.48 -2.41
N SER A 123 -4.56 4.68 -2.36
CA SER A 123 -5.40 4.47 -1.18
C SER A 123 -5.97 5.77 -0.55
N LEU A 124 -6.24 6.78 -1.39
CA LEU A 124 -6.73 8.11 -0.98
C LEU A 124 -8.13 8.01 -0.37
N HIS A 125 -8.31 8.62 0.81
CA HIS A 125 -9.59 8.64 1.51
C HIS A 125 -10.61 9.54 0.80
N GLU A 126 -11.90 9.18 0.84
CA GLU A 126 -12.96 9.90 0.11
C GLU A 126 -13.08 11.37 0.51
N LYS A 127 -12.90 11.72 1.79
CA LYS A 127 -12.91 13.12 2.25
C LYS A 127 -11.80 13.94 1.59
N THR A 128 -10.58 13.40 1.56
CA THR A 128 -9.43 14.03 0.92
C THR A 128 -9.64 14.12 -0.59
N LEU A 129 -10.20 13.08 -1.21
CA LEU A 129 -10.56 13.09 -2.62
C LEU A 129 -11.56 14.21 -2.95
N ARG A 130 -12.70 14.28 -2.25
CA ARG A 130 -13.73 15.29 -2.47
C ARG A 130 -13.17 16.71 -2.34
N PHE A 131 -12.36 16.95 -1.30
CA PHE A 131 -11.67 18.22 -1.14
C PHE A 131 -10.79 18.55 -2.36
N LEU A 132 -9.98 17.61 -2.85
CA LEU A 132 -9.14 17.84 -4.04
C LEU A 132 -9.94 18.01 -5.34
N GLU A 133 -11.10 17.37 -5.46
CA GLU A 133 -12.05 17.57 -6.57
C GLU A 133 -12.62 18.99 -6.54
N GLU A 134 -13.02 19.50 -5.37
CA GLU A 134 -13.46 20.89 -5.18
C GLU A 134 -12.37 21.90 -5.56
N GLN A 135 -11.10 21.56 -5.30
CA GLN A 135 -9.94 22.35 -5.73
C GLN A 135 -9.56 22.14 -7.22
N GLN A 136 -10.32 21.35 -7.98
CA GLN A 136 -10.07 21.04 -9.40
C GLN A 136 -8.68 20.40 -9.67
N MET A 137 -8.12 19.70 -8.68
CA MET A 137 -6.78 19.10 -8.76
C MET A 137 -6.78 17.66 -9.29
N VAL A 138 -7.95 17.01 -9.35
CA VAL A 138 -8.08 15.60 -9.72
C VAL A 138 -8.26 15.46 -11.24
N LYS A 139 -7.38 14.68 -11.88
CA LYS A 139 -7.44 14.39 -13.32
C LYS A 139 -8.13 13.06 -13.65
N GLY A 140 -8.15 12.13 -12.72
CA GLY A 140 -8.76 10.83 -12.89
C GLY A 140 -8.77 10.05 -11.59
N VAL A 141 -9.76 9.16 -11.45
CA VAL A 141 -9.99 8.35 -10.26
C VAL A 141 -10.26 6.93 -10.72
N THR A 142 -9.62 5.95 -10.10
CA THR A 142 -10.01 4.53 -10.24
C THR A 142 -11.18 4.25 -9.31
N GLY A 143 -12.02 3.25 -9.65
CA GLY A 143 -13.19 2.91 -8.84
C GLY A 143 -12.86 2.71 -7.34
N PRO A 144 -13.84 2.93 -6.44
CA PRO A 144 -13.61 2.90 -5.00
C PRO A 144 -13.07 1.54 -4.54
N HIS A 145 -12.09 1.59 -3.64
CA HIS A 145 -11.52 0.40 -3.01
C HIS A 145 -12.03 0.25 -1.58
N PHE A 146 -12.52 -0.94 -1.24
CA PHE A 146 -12.91 -1.27 0.13
C PHE A 146 -11.71 -1.83 0.89
N LYS A 147 -11.54 -1.38 2.13
CA LYS A 147 -10.57 -1.92 3.08
C LYS A 147 -11.30 -2.88 4.02
N PHE A 148 -10.89 -4.15 4.01
CA PHE A 148 -11.40 -5.16 4.95
C PHE A 148 -10.34 -5.38 6.03
N ILE A 149 -10.73 -5.19 7.28
CA ILE A 149 -9.86 -5.39 8.45
C ILE A 149 -10.45 -6.52 9.26
N PHE A 150 -9.63 -7.53 9.54
CA PHE A 150 -10.04 -8.71 10.28
C PHE A 150 -9.28 -8.76 11.60
N GLU A 151 -10.01 -8.99 12.68
CA GLU A 151 -9.40 -9.38 13.94
C GLU A 151 -8.97 -10.85 13.85
N LEU A 152 -7.69 -11.12 14.08
CA LEU A 152 -7.13 -12.46 13.90
C LEU A 152 -7.81 -13.53 14.77
N GLY A 153 -8.19 -13.18 16.01
CA GLY A 153 -8.88 -14.09 16.92
C GLY A 153 -10.28 -14.52 16.45
N ASN A 154 -10.89 -13.74 15.55
CA ASN A 154 -12.21 -14.02 14.99
C ASN A 154 -12.13 -14.73 13.62
N LEU A 155 -10.93 -14.97 13.10
CA LEU A 155 -10.76 -15.75 11.89
C LEU A 155 -11.05 -17.23 12.18
N PRO A 156 -11.59 -17.98 11.19
CA PRO A 156 -11.82 -19.42 11.34
C PRO A 156 -10.56 -20.16 11.81
N PRO A 157 -10.70 -21.22 12.63
CA PRO A 157 -9.59 -22.03 13.11
C PRO A 157 -8.79 -22.61 11.93
N GLU A 158 -7.57 -23.08 12.19
CA GLU A 158 -6.73 -23.68 11.16
C GLU A 158 -7.42 -24.86 10.48
N GLY A 159 -7.84 -24.64 9.24
CA GLY A 159 -8.44 -25.61 8.35
C GLY A 159 -8.02 -25.27 6.93
N GLY A 160 -6.73 -25.46 6.62
CA GLY A 160 -6.24 -25.32 5.26
C GLY A 160 -6.97 -26.28 4.32
N LEU A 161 -6.97 -25.99 3.02
CA LEU A 161 -7.28 -27.01 2.01
C LEU A 161 -6.18 -28.08 2.10
N ARG A 162 -6.44 -29.16 2.87
CA ARG A 162 -5.53 -30.29 3.02
C ARG A 162 -5.84 -31.30 1.91
N SER A 163 -5.07 -31.23 0.84
CA SER A 163 -4.88 -32.32 -0.11
C SER A 163 -3.38 -32.64 -0.10
N GLU A 164 -3.00 -33.91 -0.20
CA GLU A 164 -1.58 -34.32 -0.18
C GLU A 164 -0.73 -33.58 -1.22
N ASP A 165 -1.36 -33.11 -2.31
CA ASP A 165 -0.70 -32.44 -3.43
C ASP A 165 -0.57 -30.91 -3.29
N LEU A 166 -1.18 -30.28 -2.27
CA LEU A 166 -1.19 -28.82 -2.12
C LEU A 166 -0.12 -28.36 -1.13
N MET A 167 0.91 -27.69 -1.64
CA MET A 167 1.97 -27.11 -0.81
C MET A 167 1.89 -25.58 -0.79
N TYR A 168 2.02 -25.01 0.41
CA TYR A 168 2.19 -23.57 0.59
C TYR A 168 3.68 -23.21 0.51
N SER A 169 3.99 -22.17 -0.26
CA SER A 169 5.36 -21.66 -0.41
C SER A 169 5.35 -20.16 -0.69
N GLU A 170 6.52 -19.54 -0.83
CA GLU A 170 6.64 -18.21 -1.44
C GLU A 170 6.64 -18.34 -2.98
N ILE A 171 6.35 -17.24 -3.68
CA ILE A 171 6.60 -17.14 -5.12
C ILE A 171 8.11 -17.10 -5.37
N ARG A 172 8.60 -17.98 -6.24
CA ARG A 172 10.02 -18.02 -6.61
C ARG A 172 10.30 -16.99 -7.70
N THR A 173 11.56 -16.56 -7.80
CA THR A 173 12.00 -15.65 -8.87
C THR A 173 11.68 -16.18 -10.28
N ILE A 174 11.81 -17.50 -10.50
CA ILE A 174 11.49 -18.12 -11.80
C ILE A 174 9.99 -18.03 -12.17
N ASP A 175 9.10 -17.86 -11.18
CA ASP A 175 7.65 -17.77 -11.39
C ASP A 175 7.16 -16.33 -11.62
N ILE A 176 8.03 -15.32 -11.47
CA ILE A 176 7.65 -13.90 -11.61
C ILE A 176 7.10 -13.58 -13.01
N PRO A 177 7.65 -14.08 -14.13
CA PRO A 177 7.05 -13.86 -15.44
C PRO A 177 5.60 -14.36 -15.53
N LEU A 178 5.29 -15.49 -14.90
CA LEU A 178 3.92 -16.00 -14.83
C LEU A 178 3.02 -15.03 -14.05
N VAL A 179 3.43 -14.60 -12.86
CA VAL A 179 2.68 -13.62 -12.05
C VAL A 179 2.40 -12.34 -12.84
N LEU A 180 3.41 -11.79 -13.52
CA LEU A 180 3.26 -10.58 -14.32
C LEU A 180 2.30 -10.79 -15.49
N SER A 181 2.32 -11.97 -16.13
CA SER A 181 1.41 -12.31 -17.23
C SER A 181 -0.06 -12.49 -16.83
N ARG A 182 -0.35 -12.56 -15.51
CA ARG A 182 -1.68 -12.80 -14.95
C ARG A 182 -2.21 -11.65 -14.08
N THR A 183 -1.40 -10.59 -13.91
CA THR A 183 -1.80 -9.44 -13.10
C THR A 183 -2.49 -8.41 -13.99
N GLU A 184 -3.77 -8.12 -13.72
CA GLU A 184 -4.56 -7.12 -14.47
C GLU A 184 -4.06 -5.68 -14.22
N ILE A 185 -3.55 -5.41 -13.01
CA ILE A 185 -2.96 -4.12 -12.65
C ILE A 185 -1.46 -4.17 -13.03
N PRO A 186 -0.98 -3.37 -13.99
CA PRO A 186 0.41 -3.43 -14.41
C PRO A 186 1.38 -3.21 -13.23
N ARG A 187 2.18 -4.22 -12.94
CA ARG A 187 3.26 -4.18 -11.93
C ARG A 187 4.60 -4.29 -12.62
N LYS A 188 5.63 -3.73 -12.00
CA LYS A 188 7.01 -3.92 -12.45
C LYS A 188 7.64 -5.09 -11.71
N GLU A 189 8.49 -5.85 -12.39
CA GLU A 189 9.29 -6.93 -11.78
C GLU A 189 10.05 -6.42 -10.54
N ARG A 190 10.71 -5.25 -10.66
CA ARG A 190 11.41 -4.57 -9.56
C ARG A 190 10.57 -4.32 -8.31
N THR A 191 9.25 -4.35 -8.43
CA THR A 191 8.32 -4.18 -7.31
C THR A 191 7.89 -5.53 -6.78
N ILE A 192 7.48 -6.46 -7.65
CA ILE A 192 7.02 -7.81 -7.25
C ILE A 192 8.09 -8.57 -6.45
N VAL A 193 9.37 -8.46 -6.82
CA VAL A 193 10.48 -9.12 -6.10
C VAL A 193 10.65 -8.65 -4.64
N LEU A 194 10.09 -7.50 -4.28
CA LEU A 194 10.21 -6.90 -2.94
C LEU A 194 9.03 -7.24 -2.03
N LEU A 195 7.94 -7.76 -2.59
CA LEU A 195 6.69 -7.95 -1.85
C LEU A 195 6.68 -9.33 -1.18
N PRO A 196 6.36 -9.41 0.13
CA PRO A 196 6.03 -10.69 0.76
C PRO A 196 4.93 -11.40 -0.03
N SER A 197 5.08 -12.71 -0.24
CA SER A 197 4.20 -13.48 -1.11
C SER A 197 3.84 -14.83 -0.51
N VAL A 198 2.65 -15.30 -0.86
CA VAL A 198 2.24 -16.68 -0.61
C VAL A 198 1.75 -17.27 -1.91
N ALA A 199 2.17 -18.50 -2.18
CA ALA A 199 1.75 -19.33 -3.28
C ALA A 199 1.18 -20.65 -2.75
N ILE A 200 0.25 -21.21 -3.50
CA ILE A 200 -0.19 -22.60 -3.39
C ILE A 200 0.30 -23.29 -4.65
N THR A 201 1.06 -24.38 -4.49
CA THR A 201 1.67 -25.13 -5.58
C THR A 201 1.15 -26.56 -5.66
N VAL A 202 1.14 -27.12 -6.87
CA VAL A 202 0.92 -28.54 -7.17
C VAL A 202 2.08 -28.99 -8.05
N ASN A 203 2.78 -30.07 -7.68
CA ASN A 203 3.98 -30.54 -8.40
C ASN A 203 5.02 -29.44 -8.65
N ARG A 204 5.19 -28.51 -7.69
CA ARG A 204 6.06 -27.32 -7.76
C ARG A 204 5.64 -26.24 -8.77
N GLU A 205 4.45 -26.35 -9.35
CA GLU A 205 3.85 -25.31 -10.20
C GLU A 205 2.87 -24.45 -9.38
N PRO A 206 3.01 -23.12 -9.37
CA PRO A 206 2.09 -22.24 -8.66
C PRO A 206 0.72 -22.19 -9.34
N ILE A 207 -0.32 -22.54 -8.59
CA ILE A 207 -1.72 -22.55 -9.06
C ILE A 207 -2.58 -21.45 -8.44
N ALA A 208 -2.09 -20.81 -7.38
CA ALA A 208 -2.69 -19.64 -6.76
C ALA A 208 -1.63 -18.86 -5.99
N TRP A 209 -1.79 -17.54 -5.87
CA TRP A 209 -0.87 -16.70 -5.12
C TRP A 209 -1.47 -15.37 -4.71
N GLY A 210 -0.79 -14.67 -3.81
CA GLY A 210 -1.06 -13.28 -3.45
C GLY A 210 0.16 -12.64 -2.80
N PHE A 211 0.19 -11.32 -2.81
CA PHE A 211 1.29 -10.51 -2.32
C PHE A 211 0.78 -9.50 -1.30
N LEU A 212 1.63 -9.08 -0.36
CA LEU A 212 1.38 -7.87 0.42
C LEU A 212 2.05 -6.68 -0.27
N GLY A 213 1.23 -5.71 -0.70
CA GLY A 213 1.69 -4.45 -1.26
C GLY A 213 2.42 -3.59 -0.22
N PRO A 214 3.05 -2.48 -0.66
CA PRO A 214 3.79 -1.59 0.24
C PRO A 214 2.95 -1.00 1.38
N ASP A 215 1.64 -0.84 1.18
CA ASP A 215 0.69 -0.39 2.20
C ASP A 215 0.03 -1.54 2.98
N ALA A 216 0.63 -2.73 2.93
CA ALA A 216 0.16 -4.01 3.47
C ALA A 216 -1.23 -4.44 2.95
N SER A 217 -1.69 -3.89 1.83
CA SER A 217 -2.88 -4.39 1.13
C SER A 217 -2.59 -5.73 0.45
N LEU A 218 -3.57 -6.64 0.42
CA LEU A 218 -3.47 -7.84 -0.39
C LEU A 218 -3.57 -7.46 -1.88
N THR A 219 -2.53 -7.77 -2.65
CA THR A 219 -2.41 -7.42 -4.07
C THR A 219 -2.03 -8.62 -4.93
N SER A 220 -2.27 -8.51 -6.24
CA SER A 220 -1.98 -9.56 -7.24
C SER A 220 -2.51 -10.95 -6.84
N LEU A 221 -3.68 -11.00 -6.18
CA LEU A 221 -4.33 -12.23 -5.74
C LEU A 221 -4.91 -12.98 -6.94
N HIS A 222 -4.38 -14.16 -7.24
CA HIS A 222 -4.75 -14.93 -8.42
C HIS A 222 -4.97 -16.41 -8.09
N VAL A 223 -5.79 -17.06 -8.91
CA VAL A 223 -5.98 -18.52 -8.94
C VAL A 223 -6.14 -18.91 -10.41
N GLU A 224 -5.30 -19.84 -10.88
CA GLU A 224 -5.31 -20.30 -12.27
C GLU A 224 -6.66 -20.94 -12.64
N VAL A 225 -7.13 -20.63 -13.86
CA VAL A 225 -8.40 -21.13 -14.39
C VAL A 225 -8.13 -22.45 -15.11
N GLY A 226 -8.27 -23.58 -14.39
CA GLY A 226 -8.17 -24.91 -14.99
C GLY A 226 -7.40 -25.95 -14.16
N SER A 227 -6.82 -25.55 -13.02
CA SER A 227 -5.98 -26.43 -12.21
C SER A 227 -6.73 -27.58 -11.51
N LEU A 228 -8.04 -27.73 -11.70
CA LEU A 228 -8.88 -28.92 -11.45
C LEU A 228 -10.37 -28.51 -11.56
N SER A 229 -11.26 -29.44 -11.90
CA SER A 229 -12.73 -29.24 -11.92
C SER A 229 -13.28 -29.00 -10.50
N TRP A 230 -13.16 -27.79 -9.96
CA TRP A 230 -13.64 -27.45 -8.62
C TRP A 230 -14.78 -26.43 -8.62
N SER A 231 -15.71 -26.62 -7.67
CA SER A 231 -16.87 -25.74 -7.44
C SER A 231 -16.50 -24.31 -7.03
N ARG A 232 -17.37 -23.33 -7.27
CA ARG A 232 -17.16 -21.90 -6.91
C ARG A 232 -16.77 -21.67 -5.43
N SER A 233 -17.22 -22.54 -4.53
CA SER A 233 -16.89 -22.46 -3.09
C SER A 233 -15.37 -22.61 -2.84
N SER A 234 -14.69 -23.48 -3.59
CA SER A 234 -13.25 -23.76 -3.43
C SER A 234 -12.36 -22.54 -3.73
N LYS A 235 -12.74 -21.69 -4.69
CA LYS A 235 -11.99 -20.49 -5.08
C LYS A 235 -12.00 -19.42 -3.97
N SER A 236 -13.11 -19.28 -3.25
CA SER A 236 -13.23 -18.34 -2.11
C SER A 236 -12.36 -18.76 -0.93
N HIS A 237 -12.31 -20.07 -0.61
CA HIS A 237 -11.50 -20.59 0.48
C HIS A 237 -9.99 -20.41 0.24
N ARG A 238 -9.51 -20.53 -1.01
CA ARG A 238 -8.09 -20.29 -1.36
C ARG A 238 -7.69 -18.83 -1.22
N LYS A 239 -8.53 -17.89 -1.68
CA LYS A 239 -8.31 -16.45 -1.48
C LYS A 239 -8.18 -16.11 0.01
N LYS A 240 -9.00 -16.74 0.86
CA LYS A 240 -8.91 -16.61 2.33
C LYS A 240 -7.63 -17.21 2.91
N ALA A 241 -7.22 -18.40 2.43
CA ALA A 241 -5.99 -19.05 2.88
C ALA A 241 -4.73 -18.22 2.53
N ILE A 242 -4.66 -17.70 1.30
CA ILE A 242 -3.58 -16.81 0.86
C ILE A 242 -3.57 -15.54 1.70
N HIS A 243 -4.73 -14.89 1.88
CA HIS A 243 -4.82 -13.68 2.71
C HIS A 243 -4.28 -13.91 4.14
N ARG A 244 -4.65 -15.03 4.77
CA ARG A 244 -4.22 -15.39 6.11
C ARG A 244 -2.71 -15.56 6.20
N GLU A 245 -2.13 -16.32 5.28
CA GLU A 245 -0.71 -16.61 5.30
C GLU A 245 0.12 -15.36 4.94
N SER A 246 -0.39 -14.52 4.04
CA SER A 246 0.23 -13.22 3.72
C SER A 246 0.36 -12.33 4.96
N ILE A 247 -0.65 -12.29 5.85
CA ILE A 247 -0.59 -11.52 7.12
C ILE A 247 0.50 -12.03 8.07
N ARG A 248 0.82 -13.33 8.07
CA ARG A 248 1.89 -13.90 8.91
C ARG A 248 3.28 -13.46 8.46
N LEU A 249 3.45 -13.17 7.17
CA LEU A 249 4.74 -12.82 6.58
C LEU A 249 5.13 -11.35 6.74
N TRP A 250 4.30 -10.50 7.37
CA TRP A 250 4.67 -9.10 7.60
C TRP A 250 5.63 -8.97 8.79
N PRO A 251 6.87 -8.49 8.59
CA PRO A 251 7.76 -8.18 9.71
C PRO A 251 7.19 -6.98 10.49
N GLY A 252 6.87 -7.18 11.78
CA GLY A 252 6.29 -6.15 12.65
C GLY A 252 4.95 -6.49 13.31
N ASN A 253 4.59 -7.78 13.41
CA ASN A 253 3.48 -8.23 14.28
C ASN A 253 3.86 -8.26 15.78
N ASP A 254 5.10 -7.94 16.13
CA ASP A 254 5.43 -7.52 17.50
C ASP A 254 4.90 -6.10 17.71
N LEU A 255 3.62 -6.00 18.05
CA LEU A 255 2.95 -4.76 18.48
C LEU A 255 3.41 -4.29 19.88
N SER A 256 4.60 -4.72 20.33
CA SER A 256 5.27 -4.18 21.51
C SER A 256 6.14 -2.98 21.13
N CYS A 257 5.49 -1.87 20.78
CA CYS A 257 6.03 -0.51 20.87
C CYS A 257 4.88 0.49 20.97
#